data_AF-A0A3M7T2U9-F1
#
_entry.id   AF-A0A3M7T2U9-F1
#
_cell.length_a   1.000
_cell.length_b   1.000
_cell.length_c   1.000
_cell.angle_alpha   90.00
_cell.angle_beta   90.00
_cell.angle_gamma   90.00
#
_symmetry.space_group_name_H-M   'P 1'
#
loop_
_entity.id
_entity.type
_entity.pdbx_description
1 polymer ?
#
loop_
_entity_poly.entity_id
_entity_poly.type
_entity_poly.pdbx_seq_one_letter_code
_entity_poly.pdbx_strand_id
1 'polypeptide(L)'
;MNCEYCSKNEDDLYLFVLPCGYSVCYDHLTSQDESFNCFVCQDHVIEKQSCFRMKKNEKKLDKVLFFTVKESIMDLCNQIDEIDSGCFTANYLSKVINKIDLKREILKDYFIRQIDDYYESLINQIKEHESEFIDSFKNDLDRVNSEDVRNNLNILLQNDSEDDLFDYKTYNEA
;
A
#
# COMPACT_ATOMS: atom_id res chain seq x y z
N MET A 1 24.77 -53.14 -8.56
CA MET A 1 24.24 -54.53 -8.71
C MET A 1 22.81 -54.39 -9.20
N ASN A 2 22.20 -55.41 -9.79
CA ASN A 2 20.86 -55.25 -10.36
C ASN A 2 19.79 -55.81 -9.42
N CYS A 3 18.66 -55.12 -9.34
CA CYS A 3 17.45 -55.64 -8.71
C CYS A 3 16.87 -56.76 -9.58
N GLU A 4 16.61 -57.91 -8.99
CA GLU A 4 16.11 -59.08 -9.73
C GLU A 4 14.62 -58.99 -10.10
N TYR A 5 13.92 -57.96 -9.61
CA TYR A 5 12.54 -57.68 -10.01
C TYR A 5 12.43 -56.68 -11.17
N CYS A 6 13.12 -55.54 -11.09
CA CYS A 6 12.97 -54.44 -12.06
C CYS A 6 14.20 -54.26 -12.98
N SER A 7 15.26 -55.05 -12.79
CA SER A 7 16.54 -54.95 -13.51
C SER A 7 17.24 -53.59 -13.44
N LYS A 8 16.80 -52.67 -12.57
CA LYS A 8 17.48 -51.40 -12.32
C LYS A 8 18.82 -51.67 -11.64
N ASN A 9 19.84 -50.96 -12.10
CA ASN A 9 21.13 -50.94 -11.43
C ASN A 9 21.04 -50.00 -10.23
N GLU A 10 21.25 -50.56 -9.05
CA GLU A 10 21.25 -49.84 -7.79
C GLU A 10 22.56 -50.08 -7.05
N ASP A 11 22.93 -49.14 -6.19
CA ASP A 11 24.02 -49.35 -5.25
C ASP A 11 23.69 -50.52 -4.32
N ASP A 12 24.71 -51.29 -3.93
CA ASP A 12 24.53 -52.43 -3.02
C ASP A 12 23.83 -52.02 -1.72
N LEU A 13 24.03 -50.78 -1.26
CA LEU A 13 23.37 -50.22 -0.09
C LEU A 13 21.84 -50.27 -0.19
N TYR A 14 21.28 -50.03 -1.38
CA TYR A 14 19.83 -50.00 -1.62
C TYR A 14 19.28 -51.34 -2.13
N LEU A 15 20.10 -52.40 -2.13
CA LEU A 15 19.68 -53.75 -2.51
C LEU A 15 19.54 -54.64 -1.27
N PHE A 16 18.32 -55.10 -1.06
CA PHE A 16 17.90 -55.90 0.07
C PHE A 16 17.69 -57.34 -0.35
N VAL A 17 18.14 -58.28 0.47
CA VAL A 17 18.05 -59.71 0.18
C VAL A 17 16.78 -60.27 0.79
N LEU A 18 15.91 -60.84 -0.03
CA LEU A 18 14.69 -61.52 0.40
C LEU A 18 15.03 -62.85 1.10
N PRO A 19 14.11 -63.44 1.90
CA PRO A 19 14.32 -64.73 2.56
C PRO A 19 14.65 -65.88 1.58
N CYS A 20 14.15 -65.78 0.36
CA CYS A 20 14.43 -66.71 -0.75
C CYS A 20 15.79 -66.50 -1.44
N GLY A 21 16.57 -65.50 -1.02
CA GLY A 21 17.91 -65.22 -1.56
C GLY A 21 17.96 -64.19 -2.69
N TYR A 22 16.81 -63.83 -3.29
CA TYR A 22 16.77 -62.81 -4.33
C TYR A 22 17.09 -61.41 -3.79
N SER A 23 17.75 -60.57 -4.58
CA SER A 23 18.14 -59.20 -4.23
C SER A 23 17.26 -58.17 -4.96
N VAL A 24 16.63 -57.28 -4.19
CA VAL A 24 15.61 -56.33 -4.70
C VAL A 24 15.85 -54.92 -4.17
N CYS A 25 15.39 -53.89 -4.88
CA CYS A 25 15.50 -52.51 -4.43
C CYS A 25 14.77 -52.30 -3.09
N TYR A 26 15.35 -51.46 -2.23
CA TYR A 26 14.72 -50.96 -1.02
C TYR A 26 13.31 -50.40 -1.31
N ASP A 27 13.16 -49.60 -2.36
CA ASP A 27 11.88 -48.97 -2.74
C ASP A 27 10.77 -49.97 -3.10
N HIS A 28 11.13 -51.09 -3.73
CA HIS A 28 10.17 -52.14 -4.04
C HIS A 28 9.73 -52.86 -2.77
N LEU A 29 10.66 -53.07 -1.83
CA LEU A 29 10.36 -53.70 -0.54
C LEU A 29 9.55 -52.76 0.38
N THR A 30 9.82 -51.46 0.36
CA THR A 30 9.10 -50.47 1.19
C THR A 30 7.72 -50.14 0.67
N SER A 31 7.48 -50.26 -0.64
CA SER A 31 6.16 -50.05 -1.24
C SER A 31 5.17 -51.21 -1.01
N GLN A 32 5.64 -52.37 -0.57
CA GLN A 32 4.76 -53.49 -0.22
C GLN A 32 4.09 -53.30 1.14
N ASP A 33 2.96 -54.01 1.31
CA ASP A 33 2.28 -54.22 2.58
C ASP A 33 3.17 -54.96 3.60
N GLU A 34 2.74 -54.99 4.86
CA GLU A 34 3.49 -55.64 5.95
C GLU A 34 3.71 -57.15 5.70
N SER A 35 2.76 -57.79 5.00
CA SER A 35 2.89 -59.16 4.53
C SER A 35 2.47 -59.22 3.06
N PHE A 36 3.32 -59.81 2.21
CA PHE A 36 3.10 -59.83 0.76
C PHE A 36 3.63 -61.11 0.13
N ASN A 37 3.07 -61.53 -1.00
CA ASN A 37 3.63 -62.63 -1.79
C ASN A 37 4.91 -62.15 -2.47
N CYS A 38 5.98 -62.95 -2.40
CA CYS A 38 7.26 -62.64 -3.03
C CYS A 38 7.07 -62.27 -4.50
N PHE A 39 7.34 -61.03 -4.87
CA PHE A 39 7.13 -60.54 -6.24
C PHE A 39 8.17 -61.05 -7.25
N VAL A 40 9.20 -61.79 -6.80
CA VAL A 40 10.20 -62.42 -7.67
C VAL A 40 9.83 -63.86 -8.02
N CYS A 41 9.59 -64.72 -7.01
CA CYS A 41 9.26 -66.13 -7.25
C CYS A 41 7.78 -66.49 -7.09
N GLN A 42 6.98 -65.63 -6.44
CA GLN A 42 5.53 -65.82 -6.22
C GLN A 42 5.13 -67.05 -5.40
N ASP A 43 6.10 -67.76 -4.80
CA ASP A 43 5.87 -69.05 -4.13
C ASP A 43 5.67 -68.98 -2.61
N HIS A 44 5.97 -67.83 -1.99
CA HIS A 44 5.88 -67.68 -0.53
C HIS A 44 5.50 -66.28 -0.10
N VAL A 45 4.93 -66.21 1.09
CA VAL A 45 4.61 -64.96 1.78
C VAL A 45 5.86 -64.47 2.52
N ILE A 46 6.17 -63.20 2.37
CA ILE A 46 7.25 -62.50 3.06
C ILE A 46 6.61 -61.53 4.05
N GLU A 47 7.09 -61.57 5.29
CA GLU A 47 6.82 -60.52 6.29
C GLU A 47 7.92 -59.47 6.21
N LYS A 48 7.53 -58.22 5.94
CA LYS A 48 8.42 -57.10 5.65
C LYS A 48 9.38 -56.81 6.81
N GLN A 49 8.88 -56.74 8.04
CA GLN A 49 9.72 -56.53 9.22
C GLN A 49 10.73 -57.66 9.44
N SER A 50 10.33 -58.91 9.18
CA SER A 50 11.24 -60.05 9.28
C SER A 50 12.36 -59.97 8.25
N CYS A 51 12.05 -59.55 7.02
CA CYS A 51 13.02 -59.31 5.95
C CYS A 51 14.02 -58.21 6.35
N PHE A 52 13.56 -57.10 6.91
CA PHE A 52 14.45 -56.02 7.35
C PHE A 52 15.37 -56.41 8.53
N ARG A 53 14.91 -57.30 9.42
CA ARG A 53 15.69 -57.79 10.57
C ARG A 53 16.74 -58.84 10.21
N MET A 54 16.83 -59.26 8.95
CA MET A 54 17.93 -60.13 8.51
C MET A 54 19.26 -59.36 8.66
N LYS A 55 20.28 -59.96 9.30
CA LYS A 55 21.57 -59.30 9.61
C LYS A 55 22.22 -58.51 8.45
N LYS A 56 22.04 -58.97 7.20
CA LYS A 56 22.55 -58.27 6.00
C LYS A 56 21.73 -57.02 5.67
N ASN A 57 20.41 -57.11 5.81
CA ASN A 57 19.46 -56.04 5.52
C ASN A 57 19.42 -55.00 6.64
N GLU A 58 19.48 -55.43 7.89
CA GLU A 58 19.47 -54.56 9.07
C GLU A 58 20.59 -53.51 8.99
N LYS A 59 21.84 -53.95 8.73
CA LYS A 59 22.98 -53.04 8.56
C LYS A 59 22.84 -52.08 7.38
N LYS A 60 22.17 -52.51 6.31
CA LYS A 60 21.89 -51.65 5.15
C LYS A 60 20.80 -50.64 5.51
N LEU A 61 19.75 -51.07 6.20
CA LEU A 61 18.65 -50.24 6.66
C LEU A 61 19.15 -49.12 7.59
N ASP A 62 19.99 -49.43 8.57
CA ASP A 62 20.57 -48.43 9.48
C ASP A 62 21.34 -47.34 8.72
N LYS A 63 22.10 -47.74 7.70
CA LYS A 63 22.84 -46.80 6.84
C LYS A 63 21.91 -45.97 5.98
N VAL A 64 20.90 -46.58 5.37
CA VAL A 64 19.87 -45.88 4.57
C VAL A 64 19.18 -44.83 5.44
N LEU A 65 18.72 -45.21 6.64
CA LEU A 65 18.10 -44.30 7.60
C LEU A 65 19.03 -43.15 7.98
N PHE A 66 20.30 -43.45 8.27
CA PHE A 66 21.29 -42.42 8.56
C PHE A 66 21.45 -41.43 7.41
N PHE A 67 21.55 -41.91 6.16
CA PHE A 67 21.67 -41.04 5.00
C PHE A 67 20.40 -40.21 4.78
N THR A 68 19.20 -40.80 4.96
CA THR A 68 17.94 -40.04 4.88
C THR A 68 17.91 -38.89 5.88
N VAL A 69 18.31 -39.13 7.13
CA VAL A 69 18.39 -38.07 8.15
C VAL A 69 19.44 -37.03 7.77
N LYS A 70 20.61 -37.46 7.31
CA LYS A 70 21.68 -36.55 6.88
C LYS A 70 21.22 -35.63 5.75
N GLU A 71 20.58 -36.16 4.71
CA GLU A 71 20.06 -35.36 3.59
C GLU A 71 18.99 -34.38 4.08
N SER A 72 18.08 -34.84 4.95
CA SER A 72 17.06 -33.95 5.56
C SER A 72 17.68 -32.78 6.33
N ILE A 73 18.78 -33.02 7.06
CA ILE A 73 19.50 -31.96 7.78
C ILE A 73 20.18 -31.01 6.78
N MET A 74 20.77 -31.54 5.71
CA MET A 74 21.44 -30.73 4.69
C MET A 74 20.44 -29.82 3.96
N ASP A 75 19.25 -30.33 3.65
CA ASP A 75 18.17 -29.56 3.04
C ASP A 75 17.73 -28.40 3.94
N LEU A 76 17.66 -28.62 5.25
CA LEU A 76 17.38 -27.55 6.21
C LEU A 76 18.51 -26.52 6.27
N CYS A 77 19.77 -26.94 6.21
CA CYS A 77 20.92 -26.03 6.13
C CYS A 77 20.85 -25.17 4.86
N ASN A 78 20.57 -25.78 3.70
CA ASN A 78 20.42 -25.06 2.43
C ASN A 78 19.29 -24.03 2.51
N GLN A 79 18.14 -24.38 3.10
CA GLN A 79 17.04 -23.44 3.31
C GLN A 79 17.45 -22.26 4.20
N ILE A 80 18.26 -22.49 5.24
CA ILE A 80 18.78 -21.43 6.10
C ILE A 80 19.73 -20.51 5.31
N ASP A 81 20.61 -21.09 4.50
CA ASP A 81 21.55 -20.32 3.66
C ASP A 81 20.82 -19.51 2.58
N GLU A 82 19.66 -19.98 2.11
CA GLU A 82 18.78 -19.25 1.20
C GLU A 82 18.00 -18.10 1.88
N ILE A 83 17.97 -18.02 3.21
CA ILE A 83 17.37 -16.89 3.93
C ILE A 83 18.27 -15.66 3.71
N ASP A 84 17.94 -14.90 2.67
CA ASP A 84 18.56 -13.60 2.43
C ASP A 84 18.08 -12.59 3.48
N SER A 85 18.92 -12.40 4.50
CA SER A 85 18.76 -11.35 5.51
C SER A 85 18.59 -9.95 4.91
N GLY A 86 19.11 -9.72 3.70
CA GLY A 86 18.93 -8.49 2.93
C GLY A 86 17.47 -8.26 2.54
N CYS A 87 16.84 -9.25 1.92
CA CYS A 87 15.42 -9.21 1.54
C CYS A 87 14.49 -8.99 2.73
N PHE A 88 14.74 -9.66 3.86
CA PHE A 88 13.94 -9.47 5.08
C PHE A 88 14.05 -8.02 5.60
N THR A 89 15.28 -7.50 5.66
CA THR A 89 15.54 -6.13 6.12
C THR A 89 14.92 -5.11 5.18
N ALA A 90 15.04 -5.30 3.86
CA ALA A 90 14.43 -4.43 2.86
C ALA A 90 12.90 -4.39 2.98
N ASN A 91 12.25 -5.54 3.18
CA ASN A 91 10.81 -5.62 3.38
C ASN A 91 10.34 -4.98 4.69
N TYR A 92 11.13 -5.07 5.75
CA TYR A 92 10.82 -4.37 6.99
C TYR A 92 10.96 -2.85 6.82
N LEU A 93 12.06 -2.40 6.22
CA LEU A 93 12.33 -0.99 5.99
C LEU A 93 11.31 -0.35 5.03
N SER A 94 10.86 -1.04 3.99
CA SER A 94 9.83 -0.53 3.07
C SER A 94 8.51 -0.22 3.79
N LYS A 95 8.10 -1.05 4.75
CA LYS A 95 6.92 -0.76 5.60
C LYS A 95 7.12 0.50 6.45
N VAL A 96 8.32 0.74 6.95
CA VAL A 96 8.64 1.95 7.72
C VAL A 96 8.62 3.17 6.81
N ILE A 97 9.23 3.09 5.63
CA ILE A 97 9.23 4.16 4.61
C ILE A 97 7.78 4.53 4.25
N ASN A 98 6.92 3.56 3.95
CA ASN A 98 5.53 3.81 3.60
C ASN A 98 4.76 4.55 4.72
N LYS A 99 5.05 4.26 6.00
CA LYS A 99 4.45 4.99 7.13
C LYS A 99 4.95 6.43 7.21
N ILE A 100 6.23 6.65 6.92
CA ILE A 100 6.82 7.98 6.87
C ILE A 100 6.19 8.79 5.74
N ASP A 101 6.03 8.19 4.55
CA ASP A 101 5.40 8.83 3.40
C ASP A 101 3.94 9.18 3.68
N LEU A 102 3.18 8.28 4.30
CA LEU A 102 1.80 8.57 4.69
C LEU A 102 1.73 9.76 5.66
N LYS A 103 2.60 9.81 6.67
CA LYS A 103 2.67 10.96 7.60
C LYS A 103 3.05 12.26 6.90
N ARG A 104 3.96 12.21 5.93
CA ARG A 104 4.35 13.36 5.12
C ARG A 104 3.17 13.93 4.36
N GLU A 105 2.38 13.08 3.70
CA GLU A 105 1.21 13.55 2.92
C GLU A 105 0.11 14.09 3.83
N ILE A 106 -0.15 13.46 4.98
CA ILE A 106 -1.10 14.00 5.98
C ILE A 106 -0.69 15.40 6.45
N LEU A 107 0.61 15.61 6.72
CA LEU A 107 1.11 16.92 7.14
C LEU A 107 0.98 17.98 6.05
N LYS A 108 1.31 17.64 4.79
CA LYS A 108 1.12 18.57 3.66
C LYS A 108 -0.34 19.00 3.54
N ASP A 109 -1.25 18.04 3.56
CA ASP A 109 -2.68 18.30 3.42
C ASP A 109 -3.22 19.16 4.58
N TYR A 110 -2.76 18.91 5.80
CA TYR A 110 -3.08 19.74 6.97
C TYR A 110 -2.61 21.20 6.82
N PHE A 111 -1.38 21.41 6.33
CA PHE A 111 -0.87 22.77 6.13
C PHE A 111 -1.56 23.50 4.99
N ILE A 112 -1.88 22.81 3.88
CA ILE A 112 -2.64 23.38 2.77
C ILE A 112 -4.00 23.86 3.26
N ARG A 113 -4.74 23.00 4.00
CA ARG A 113 -6.04 23.38 4.56
C ARG A 113 -5.96 24.61 5.47
N GLN A 114 -4.96 24.70 6.35
CA GLN A 114 -4.80 25.90 7.18
C GLN A 114 -4.51 27.17 6.37
N ILE A 115 -3.77 27.07 5.26
CA ILE A 115 -3.51 28.20 4.37
C ILE A 115 -4.82 28.64 3.70
N ASP A 116 -5.58 27.68 3.18
CA ASP A 116 -6.85 27.95 2.49
C ASP A 116 -7.88 28.56 3.46
N ASP A 117 -8.02 28.00 4.67
CA ASP A 117 -8.91 28.53 5.72
C ASP A 117 -8.56 29.98 6.07
N TYR A 118 -7.26 30.29 6.19
CA TYR A 118 -6.81 31.65 6.47
C TYR A 118 -7.06 32.60 5.29
N TYR A 119 -6.82 32.14 4.07
CA TYR A 119 -7.12 32.90 2.86
C TYR A 119 -8.61 33.23 2.77
N GLU A 120 -9.49 32.26 2.98
CA GLU A 120 -10.95 32.48 2.97
C GLU A 120 -11.38 33.46 4.07
N SER A 121 -10.81 33.35 5.28
CA SER A 121 -11.06 34.31 6.35
C SER A 121 -10.71 35.74 5.94
N LEU A 122 -9.55 35.96 5.30
CA LEU A 122 -9.15 37.29 4.83
C LEU A 122 -10.11 37.81 3.75
N ILE A 123 -10.52 36.96 2.80
CA ILE A 123 -11.48 37.34 1.77
C ILE A 123 -12.83 37.74 2.38
N ASN A 124 -13.29 37.02 3.41
CA ASN A 124 -14.54 37.35 4.09
C ASN A 124 -14.46 38.69 4.83
N GLN A 125 -13.33 38.98 5.51
CA GLN A 125 -13.10 40.28 6.15
C GLN A 125 -13.15 41.44 5.15
N ILE A 126 -12.58 41.26 3.95
CA ILE A 126 -12.64 42.28 2.89
C ILE A 126 -14.08 42.52 2.44
N LYS A 127 -14.87 41.45 2.23
CA LYS A 127 -16.28 41.55 1.83
C LYS A 127 -17.15 42.21 2.90
N GLU A 128 -16.90 41.89 4.17
CA GLU A 128 -17.58 42.53 5.30
C GLU A 128 -17.29 44.04 5.32
N HIS A 129 -16.01 44.43 5.23
CA HIS A 129 -15.61 45.83 5.16
C HIS A 129 -16.18 46.56 3.92
N GLU A 130 -16.24 45.90 2.77
CA GLU A 130 -16.86 46.45 1.56
C GLU A 130 -18.36 46.71 1.78
N SER A 131 -19.08 45.77 2.40
CA SER A 131 -20.50 45.94 2.72
C SER A 131 -20.72 47.09 3.70
N GLU A 132 -19.93 47.15 4.77
CA GLU A 132 -19.99 48.24 5.76
C GLU A 132 -19.72 49.61 5.12
N PHE A 133 -18.74 49.68 4.22
CA PHE A 133 -18.42 50.90 3.48
C PHE A 133 -19.58 51.35 2.58
N ILE A 134 -20.17 50.42 1.82
CA ILE A 134 -21.33 50.71 0.95
C ILE A 134 -22.52 51.21 1.79
N ASP A 135 -22.79 50.57 2.93
CA ASP A 135 -23.91 50.96 3.79
C ASP A 135 -23.67 52.33 4.45
N SER A 136 -22.43 52.63 4.89
CA SER A 136 -22.06 53.98 5.35
C SER A 136 -22.26 55.02 4.24
N PHE A 137 -21.81 54.72 3.03
CA PHE A 137 -21.92 55.64 1.90
C PHE A 137 -23.39 55.90 1.52
N LYS A 138 -24.25 54.88 1.52
CA LYS A 138 -25.69 55.04 1.31
C LYS A 138 -26.33 55.90 2.39
N ASN A 139 -26.01 55.67 3.66
CA ASN A 139 -26.52 56.48 4.76
C ASN A 139 -26.13 57.96 4.61
N ASP A 140 -24.91 58.23 4.17
CA ASP A 140 -24.46 59.60 3.90
C ASP A 140 -25.18 60.21 2.68
N LEU A 141 -25.44 59.42 1.64
CA LEU A 141 -26.21 59.84 0.47
C LEU A 141 -27.67 60.17 0.83
N ASP A 142 -28.32 59.33 1.64
CA ASP A 142 -29.71 59.52 2.08
C ASP A 142 -29.89 60.77 2.95
N ARG A 143 -28.82 61.22 3.62
CA ARG A 143 -28.80 62.50 4.36
C ARG A 143 -28.75 63.72 3.45
N VAL A 144 -28.34 63.57 2.20
CA VAL A 144 -28.33 64.68 1.24
C VAL A 144 -29.74 64.88 0.69
N ASN A 145 -30.44 65.89 1.20
CA ASN A 145 -31.72 66.30 0.65
C ASN A 145 -31.52 67.05 -0.68
N SER A 146 -31.50 66.29 -1.78
CA SER A 146 -31.30 66.86 -3.11
C SER A 146 -32.39 67.86 -3.52
N GLU A 147 -33.59 67.75 -2.94
CA GLU A 147 -34.71 68.66 -3.19
C GLU A 147 -34.46 70.02 -2.53
N ASP A 148 -33.98 70.04 -1.28
CA ASP A 148 -33.56 71.28 -0.61
C ASP A 148 -32.39 71.94 -1.33
N VAL A 149 -31.41 71.15 -1.79
CA VAL A 149 -30.28 71.69 -2.57
C VAL A 149 -30.78 72.32 -3.87
N ARG A 150 -31.70 71.65 -4.58
CA ARG A 150 -32.26 72.14 -5.86
C ARG A 150 -33.13 73.38 -5.64
N ASN A 151 -33.91 73.43 -4.56
CA ASN A 151 -34.72 74.59 -4.19
C ASN A 151 -33.85 75.80 -3.83
N ASN A 152 -32.79 75.61 -3.03
CA ASN A 152 -31.86 76.69 -2.70
C ASN A 152 -31.12 77.23 -3.94
N LEU A 153 -30.72 76.35 -4.88
CA LEU A 153 -30.13 76.77 -6.15
C LEU A 153 -31.12 77.57 -7.03
N ASN A 154 -32.37 77.14 -7.11
CA ASN A 154 -33.40 77.85 -7.85
C ASN A 154 -33.73 79.22 -7.23
N ILE A 155 -33.73 79.33 -5.90
CA ILE A 155 -33.91 80.61 -5.19
C ILE A 155 -32.75 81.57 -5.48
N LEU A 156 -31.51 81.09 -5.46
CA LEU A 156 -30.34 81.90 -5.81
C LEU A 156 -30.40 82.42 -7.26
N LEU A 157 -30.82 81.56 -8.20
CA LEU A 157 -30.99 81.95 -9.61
C LEU A 157 -32.16 82.91 -9.85
N GLN A 158 -33.21 82.86 -9.03
CA GLN A 158 -34.32 83.83 -9.09
C GLN A 158 -33.89 85.20 -8.54
N ASN A 159 -33.14 85.22 -7.45
CA ASN A 159 -32.66 86.46 -6.83
C ASN A 159 -31.59 87.18 -7.69
N ASP A 160 -30.78 86.45 -8.46
CA ASP A 160 -29.80 87.06 -9.39
C ASP A 160 -30.47 87.63 -10.67
N SER A 161 -31.75 87.33 -10.92
CA SER A 161 -32.48 87.78 -12.11
C SER A 161 -33.35 89.02 -11.90
N GLU A 162 -33.49 89.50 -10.66
CA GLU A 162 -34.31 90.67 -10.32
C GLU A 162 -33.51 91.97 -10.05
N ASP A 163 -32.17 91.93 -10.01
CA ASP A 163 -31.36 93.10 -9.60
C ASP A 163 -30.58 93.80 -10.75
N ASP A 164 -30.87 93.51 -12.03
CA ASP A 164 -30.19 94.13 -13.19
C ASP A 164 -31.17 94.74 -14.21
N LEU A 165 -32.18 95.47 -13.74
CA LEU A 165 -33.01 96.33 -14.59
C LEU A 165 -33.28 97.71 -13.95
N PHE A 166 -32.23 98.46 -13.60
CA PHE A 166 -32.34 99.90 -13.35
C PHE A 166 -31.42 100.73 -14.27
N ASP A 167 -32.06 101.16 -15.36
CA ASP A 167 -32.00 102.49 -15.95
C ASP A 167 -30.66 103.05 -16.48
N TYR A 168 -30.42 102.83 -17.79
CA TYR A 168 -29.68 103.78 -18.63
C TYR A 168 -30.45 104.06 -19.92
N LYS A 169 -31.65 104.65 -19.79
CA LYS A 169 -32.28 105.39 -20.89
C LYS A 169 -32.88 106.70 -20.40
N THR A 170 -32.01 107.66 -20.12
CA THR A 170 -32.22 109.09 -20.48
C THR A 170 -30.97 109.88 -20.16
N TYR A 171 -30.23 110.30 -21.18
CA TYR A 171 -29.83 111.70 -21.36
C TYR A 171 -29.57 111.93 -22.86
N ASN A 172 -30.65 112.42 -23.47
CA ASN A 172 -30.75 113.11 -24.74
C ASN A 172 -29.68 114.21 -24.89
N GLU A 173 -29.07 114.29 -26.08
CA GLU A 173 -29.23 115.39 -27.06
C GLU A 173 -28.42 116.65 -26.76
N ALA A 174 -27.36 116.87 -27.56
CA ALA A 174 -27.06 118.09 -28.34
C ALA A 174 -25.58 118.13 -28.74
#